data_AF-A0A199VKQ3-F1
#
_entry.id   AF-A0A199VKQ3-F1
#
_cell.length_a   1.000
_cell.length_b   1.000
_cell.length_c   1.000
_cell.angle_alpha   90.00
_cell.angle_beta   90.00
_cell.angle_gamma   90.00
#
_symmetry.space_group_name_H-M   'P 1'
#
loop_
_entity.id
_entity.type
_entity.pdbx_description
1 polymer ?
#
loop_
_entity_poly.entity_id
_entity_poly.type
_entity_poly.pdbx_seq_one_letter_code
_entity_poly.pdbx_strand_id
1 'polypeptide(L)'
;MDPVHRVHVKLLACDLLSLVPSSSSSSSLLRPRPRPRPPLPISRAETLGVVVLRERRPLLLSFLVDDGSGCVPCVLWLNHLHRRHFSASTSAAPPLDVVLAAEAAAERADAVRLGALVRVRGRVGVYRGAVQITVADVVVERDPNAEVLHWLDCIRLARDYYDVA
;
A
#
# COMPACT_ATOMS: atom_id res chain seq x y z
N MET A 1 13.49 -4.21 19.15
CA MET A 1 12.92 -3.57 17.95
C MET A 1 12.09 -4.62 17.23
N ASP A 2 10.78 -4.40 17.06
CA ASP A 2 9.91 -5.37 16.40
C ASP A 2 10.24 -5.43 14.89
N PRO A 3 10.66 -6.58 14.33
CA PRO A 3 11.07 -6.70 12.93
C PRO A 3 9.96 -6.35 11.94
N VAL A 4 8.68 -6.41 12.36
CA VAL A 4 7.51 -6.15 11.49
C VAL A 4 7.37 -4.67 11.11
N HIS A 5 7.94 -3.74 11.90
CA HIS A 5 7.74 -2.30 11.69
C HIS A 5 8.29 -1.75 10.36
N ARG A 6 9.26 -2.44 9.74
CA ARG A 6 9.88 -2.02 8.47
C ARG A 6 9.58 -2.94 7.29
N VAL A 7 8.86 -4.04 7.51
CA VAL A 7 8.57 -5.04 6.49
C VAL A 7 7.18 -4.78 5.90
N HIS A 8 7.02 -5.00 4.59
CA HIS A 8 5.70 -5.03 3.96
C HIS A 8 5.05 -6.37 4.29
N VAL A 9 4.15 -6.34 5.27
CA VAL A 9 3.43 -7.52 5.75
C VAL A 9 2.45 -7.97 4.68
N LYS A 10 2.54 -9.22 4.22
CA LYS A 10 1.58 -9.77 3.26
C LYS A 10 0.25 -10.04 3.98
N LEU A 11 -0.82 -9.44 3.51
CA LEU A 11 -2.16 -9.58 4.06
C LEU A 11 -3.19 -9.68 2.94
N LEU A 12 -4.23 -10.49 3.15
CA LEU A 12 -5.44 -10.43 2.34
C LEU A 12 -6.17 -9.10 2.56
N ALA A 13 -7.02 -8.71 1.61
CA ALA A 13 -7.78 -7.47 1.69
C ALA A 13 -8.70 -7.43 2.93
N CYS A 14 -9.43 -8.52 3.22
CA CYS A 14 -10.29 -8.59 4.41
C CYS A 14 -9.51 -8.35 5.71
N ASP A 15 -8.29 -8.89 5.77
CA ASP A 15 -7.36 -8.78 6.88
C ASP A 15 -6.76 -7.38 7.02
N LEU A 16 -6.49 -6.72 5.91
CA LEU A 16 -5.99 -5.36 5.87
C LEU A 16 -7.09 -4.35 6.23
N LEU A 17 -8.31 -4.56 5.76
CA LEU A 17 -9.44 -3.67 5.98
C LEU A 17 -10.01 -3.77 7.41
N SER A 18 -9.70 -4.83 8.15
CA SER A 18 -10.08 -5.00 9.56
C SER A 18 -9.09 -4.37 10.55
N LEU A 19 -8.01 -3.74 10.08
CA LEU A 19 -7.05 -3.04 10.93
C LEU A 19 -7.69 -1.84 11.64
N VAL A 20 -7.37 -1.66 12.91
CA VAL A 20 -7.94 -0.59 13.75
C VAL A 20 -6.90 0.47 14.11
N PRO A 21 -7.26 1.76 14.17
CA PRO A 21 -6.36 2.80 14.65
C PRO A 21 -5.88 2.56 16.08
N SER A 22 -4.59 2.80 16.34
CA SER A 22 -4.08 2.88 17.71
C SER A 22 -4.61 4.13 18.40
N SER A 23 -5.14 3.99 19.62
CA SER A 23 -5.56 5.12 20.46
C SER A 23 -4.38 5.98 20.94
N SER A 24 -3.17 5.43 20.96
CA SER A 24 -1.96 6.07 21.49
C SER A 24 -1.11 6.76 20.42
N SER A 25 -1.30 6.42 19.14
CA SER A 25 -0.53 7.02 18.05
C SER A 25 -1.35 7.12 16.77
N SER A 26 -1.56 8.35 16.29
CA SER A 26 -2.44 8.65 15.15
C SER A 26 -2.00 8.05 13.81
N SER A 27 -0.85 7.38 13.76
CA SER A 27 -0.25 6.88 12.52
C SER A 27 0.06 5.39 12.49
N SER A 28 -0.27 4.66 13.56
CA SER A 28 -0.09 3.21 13.64
C SER A 28 -1.44 2.52 13.60
N LEU A 29 -1.58 1.53 12.73
CA LEU A 29 -2.73 0.63 12.72
C LEU A 29 -2.37 -0.64 13.46
N LEU A 30 -3.36 -1.21 14.14
CA LEU A 30 -3.24 -2.41 14.94
C LEU A 30 -4.11 -3.50 14.34
N ARG A 31 -3.54 -4.69 14.23
CA ARG A 31 -4.32 -5.90 14.00
C ARG A 31 -4.78 -6.45 15.34
N PRO A 32 -6.09 -6.60 15.59
CA PRO A 32 -6.59 -7.28 16.78
C PRO A 32 -6.08 -8.72 16.84
N ARG A 33 -5.79 -9.20 18.04
CA ARG A 33 -5.38 -10.59 18.29
C ARG A 33 -6.16 -11.17 19.46
N PRO A 34 -6.37 -12.50 19.50
CA PRO A 34 -6.95 -13.17 20.66
C PRO A 34 -6.11 -12.90 21.92
N ARG A 35 -6.80 -12.70 23.05
CA ARG A 35 -6.12 -12.62 24.35
C ARG A 35 -5.41 -13.94 24.67
N PRO A 36 -4.23 -13.91 25.33
CA PRO A 36 -3.61 -12.76 26.00
C PRO A 36 -2.65 -11.93 25.13
N ARG A 37 -2.58 -12.17 23.81
CA ARG A 37 -1.57 -11.52 22.95
C ARG A 37 -1.92 -10.05 22.72
N PRO A 38 -0.92 -9.14 22.73
CA PRO A 38 -1.16 -7.74 22.39
C PRO A 38 -1.47 -7.60 20.89
N PRO A 39 -2.26 -6.57 20.49
CA PRO A 39 -2.48 -6.24 19.10
C PRO A 39 -1.16 -6.03 18.34
N LEU A 40 -1.10 -6.47 17.08
CA LEU A 40 0.10 -6.34 16.25
C LEU A 40 0.11 -4.98 15.56
N PRO A 41 1.14 -4.13 15.75
CA PRO A 41 1.27 -2.92 14.98
C PRO A 41 1.65 -3.22 13.52
N ILE A 42 0.84 -2.73 12.59
CA ILE A 42 1.04 -2.81 11.15
C ILE A 42 1.24 -1.39 10.60
N SER A 43 2.40 -1.14 9.99
CA SER A 43 2.75 0.14 9.37
C SER A 43 2.80 0.06 7.85
N ARG A 44 3.09 -1.13 7.31
CA ARG A 44 3.34 -1.38 5.89
C ARG A 44 2.73 -2.72 5.50
N ALA A 45 2.20 -2.78 4.30
CA ALA A 45 1.59 -3.99 3.76
C ALA A 45 2.00 -4.23 2.31
N GLU A 46 1.91 -5.49 1.93
CA GLU A 46 1.89 -5.96 0.55
C GLU A 46 0.53 -6.62 0.30
N THR A 47 -0.11 -6.27 -0.81
CA THR A 47 -1.31 -6.93 -1.31
C THR A 47 -1.12 -7.22 -2.80
N LEU A 48 -1.81 -8.24 -3.30
CA LEU A 48 -1.82 -8.58 -4.71
C LEU A 48 -3.26 -8.89 -5.12
N GLY A 49 -3.69 -8.29 -6.22
CA GLY A 49 -5.02 -8.50 -6.76
C GLY A 49 -5.24 -7.74 -8.06
N VAL A 50 -6.47 -7.79 -8.56
CA VAL A 50 -6.87 -7.17 -9.82
C VAL A 50 -7.27 -5.72 -9.59
N VAL A 51 -6.83 -4.80 -10.46
CA VAL A 51 -7.27 -3.41 -10.42
C VAL A 51 -8.72 -3.30 -10.91
N VAL A 52 -9.65 -3.02 -10.01
CA VAL A 52 -11.10 -2.93 -10.31
C VAL A 52 -11.62 -1.50 -10.46
N LEU A 53 -10.89 -0.50 -9.96
CA LEU A 53 -11.19 0.92 -10.12
C LEU A 53 -9.90 1.69 -10.37
N ARG A 54 -9.95 2.74 -11.20
CA ARG A 54 -8.81 3.63 -11.46
C ARG A 54 -9.28 5.07 -11.69
N GLU A 55 -8.83 5.98 -10.84
CA GLU A 55 -9.14 7.41 -10.89
C GLU A 55 -7.85 8.25 -10.89
N ARG A 56 -7.48 8.81 -12.05
CA ARG A 56 -6.32 9.68 -12.20
C ARG A 56 -6.71 11.12 -11.86
N ARG A 57 -5.98 11.75 -10.94
CA ARG A 57 -6.01 13.18 -10.66
C ARG A 57 -4.62 13.79 -10.93
N PRO A 58 -4.48 15.13 -11.02
CA PRO A 58 -3.20 15.75 -11.34
C PRO A 58 -2.08 15.41 -10.34
N LEU A 59 -2.40 15.30 -9.05
CA LEU A 59 -1.42 15.11 -7.97
C LEU A 59 -1.38 13.68 -7.42
N LEU A 60 -2.32 12.81 -7.80
CA LEU A 60 -2.42 11.44 -7.31
C LEU A 60 -3.19 10.54 -8.26
N LEU A 61 -2.92 9.25 -8.20
CA LEU A 61 -3.74 8.19 -8.76
C LEU A 61 -4.36 7.41 -7.60
N SER A 62 -5.69 7.32 -7.57
CA SER A 62 -6.41 6.42 -6.65
C SER A 62 -6.95 5.23 -7.41
N PHE A 63 -6.84 4.04 -6.83
CA PHE A 63 -7.30 2.80 -7.45
C PHE A 63 -7.70 1.78 -6.39
N LEU A 64 -8.50 0.78 -6.77
CA LEU A 64 -8.88 -0.33 -5.91
C LEU A 64 -8.25 -1.62 -6.42
N VAL A 65 -7.72 -2.42 -5.51
CA VAL A 65 -7.16 -3.75 -5.78
C VAL A 65 -8.07 -4.77 -5.12
N ASP A 66 -8.66 -5.68 -5.90
CA ASP A 66 -9.50 -6.77 -5.43
C ASP A 66 -8.72 -8.07 -5.48
N ASP A 67 -8.54 -8.72 -4.32
CA ASP A 67 -7.88 -10.02 -4.24
C ASP A 67 -8.87 -11.18 -4.08
N GLY A 68 -10.19 -10.92 -4.14
CA GLY A 68 -11.25 -11.89 -3.91
C GLY A 68 -11.74 -11.97 -2.45
N SER A 69 -11.00 -11.39 -1.50
CA SER A 69 -11.42 -11.26 -0.09
C SER A 69 -11.94 -9.85 0.25
N GLY A 70 -11.72 -8.88 -0.64
CA GLY A 70 -12.16 -7.50 -0.50
C GLY A 70 -11.40 -6.56 -1.44
N CYS A 71 -11.80 -5.29 -1.48
CA CYS A 71 -11.19 -4.26 -2.32
C CYS A 71 -10.35 -3.29 -1.49
N VAL A 72 -9.03 -3.30 -1.65
CA VAL A 72 -8.10 -2.42 -0.93
C VAL A 72 -7.94 -1.08 -1.67
N PRO A 73 -8.25 0.06 -1.02
CA PRO A 73 -7.95 1.37 -1.59
C PRO A 73 -6.45 1.65 -1.61
N CYS A 74 -5.94 2.04 -2.76
CA CYS A 74 -4.54 2.37 -3.00
C CYS A 74 -4.40 3.78 -3.56
N VAL A 75 -3.40 4.52 -3.06
CA VAL A 75 -3.11 5.89 -3.49
C VAL A 75 -1.63 6.03 -3.85
N LEU A 76 -1.35 6.36 -5.11
CA LEU A 76 -0.03 6.68 -5.62
C LEU A 76 0.09 8.20 -5.82
N TRP A 77 1.06 8.83 -5.14
CA TRP A 77 1.30 10.26 -5.26
C TRP A 77 2.12 10.60 -6.51
N LEU A 78 1.70 11.64 -7.23
CA LEU A 78 2.32 12.13 -8.47
C LEU A 78 2.79 13.59 -8.34
N ASN A 79 2.95 14.06 -7.10
CA ASN A 79 3.24 15.46 -6.77
C ASN A 79 4.74 15.78 -6.65
N HIS A 80 5.62 14.90 -7.13
CA HIS A 80 7.07 15.03 -6.97
C HIS A 80 7.61 16.35 -7.51
N LEU A 81 7.11 16.80 -8.67
CA LEU A 81 7.47 18.11 -9.27
C LEU A 81 6.61 19.29 -8.78
N HIS A 82 5.51 19.02 -8.07
CA HIS A 82 4.56 20.04 -7.62
C HIS A 82 4.88 20.58 -6.22
N ARG A 83 5.84 19.98 -5.50
CA ARG A 83 6.29 20.48 -4.20
C ARG A 83 6.99 21.84 -4.37
N ARG A 84 6.31 22.90 -3.96
CA ARG A 84 6.79 24.31 -3.87
C ARG A 84 7.90 24.53 -2.82
N HIS A 85 8.80 23.56 -2.62
CA HIS A 85 9.97 23.75 -1.75
C HIS A 85 11.16 24.37 -2.49
N PHE A 86 11.09 24.51 -3.81
CA PHE A 86 11.88 25.53 -4.50
C PHE A 86 11.24 26.88 -4.19
N SER A 87 11.67 27.47 -3.07
CA SER A 87 11.40 28.87 -2.78
C SER A 87 11.69 29.67 -4.05
N ALA A 88 10.75 30.54 -4.43
CA ALA A 88 10.75 31.34 -5.66
C ALA A 88 11.89 32.38 -5.74
N SER A 89 13.01 32.16 -5.06
CA SER A 89 14.18 33.05 -5.05
C SER A 89 15.36 32.52 -5.87
N THR A 90 15.26 31.36 -6.53
CA THR A 90 16.34 30.93 -7.44
C THR A 90 15.77 30.09 -8.57
N SER A 91 16.12 30.44 -9.81
CA SER A 91 15.85 29.74 -11.07
C SER A 91 16.53 28.36 -11.17
N ALA A 92 16.57 27.61 -10.08
CA ALA A 92 17.20 26.31 -10.01
C ALA A 92 16.22 25.25 -10.53
N ALA A 93 16.65 24.52 -11.56
CA ALA A 93 15.96 23.33 -12.04
C ALA A 93 15.76 22.32 -10.89
N PRO A 94 14.71 21.49 -10.92
CA PRO A 94 14.53 20.44 -9.93
C PRO A 94 15.77 19.51 -9.91
N PRO A 95 16.24 19.12 -8.72
CA PRO A 95 17.26 18.10 -8.52
C PRO A 95 16.94 16.81 -9.29
N LEU A 96 17.98 16.17 -9.82
CA LEU A 96 17.86 14.98 -10.66
C LEU A 96 17.10 13.84 -9.97
N ASP A 97 17.29 13.65 -8.66
CA ASP A 97 16.58 12.65 -7.85
C ASP A 97 15.06 12.89 -7.83
N VAL A 98 14.62 14.14 -7.79
CA VAL A 98 13.20 14.50 -7.83
C VAL A 98 12.61 14.23 -9.21
N VAL A 99 13.36 14.49 -10.27
CA VAL A 99 12.94 14.20 -11.65
C VAL A 99 12.81 12.69 -11.86
N LEU A 100 13.82 11.91 -11.47
CA LEU A 100 13.78 10.45 -11.56
C LEU A 100 12.64 9.85 -10.74
N ALA A 101 12.37 10.40 -9.55
CA ALA A 101 11.22 9.98 -8.75
C ALA A 101 9.89 10.29 -9.46
N ALA A 102 9.77 11.46 -10.11
CA ALA A 102 8.61 11.85 -10.91
C ALA A 102 8.36 10.90 -12.08
N GLU A 103 9.39 10.58 -12.84
CA GLU A 103 9.34 9.65 -13.97
C GLU A 103 8.95 8.25 -13.50
N ALA A 104 9.62 7.72 -12.47
CA ALA A 104 9.31 6.40 -11.94
C ALA A 104 7.89 6.32 -11.34
N ALA A 105 7.36 7.41 -10.79
CA ALA A 105 5.97 7.45 -10.33
C ALA A 105 4.98 7.48 -11.51
N ALA A 106 5.31 8.18 -12.60
CA ALA A 106 4.52 8.18 -13.82
C ALA A 106 4.46 6.79 -14.46
N GLU A 107 5.61 6.11 -14.58
CA GLU A 107 5.68 4.73 -15.09
C GLU A 107 4.82 3.77 -14.26
N ARG A 108 4.93 3.83 -12.93
CA ARG A 108 4.09 3.06 -12.00
C ARG A 108 2.60 3.36 -12.20
N ALA A 109 2.24 4.62 -12.42
CA ALA A 109 0.85 5.04 -12.63
C ALA A 109 0.27 4.57 -13.98
N ASP A 110 1.13 4.33 -14.96
CA ASP A 110 0.76 3.82 -16.28
C ASP A 110 0.70 2.29 -16.31
N ALA A 111 1.45 1.63 -15.43
CA ALA A 111 1.37 0.20 -15.16
C ALA A 111 0.05 -0.20 -14.48
N VAL A 112 -0.49 0.65 -13.61
CA VAL A 112 -1.82 0.45 -12.99
C VAL A 112 -2.91 0.67 -14.04
N ARG A 113 -3.47 -0.42 -14.56
CA ARG A 113 -4.56 -0.44 -15.55
C ARG A 113 -5.71 -1.31 -15.05
N LEU A 114 -6.94 -0.93 -15.38
CA LEU A 114 -8.13 -1.75 -15.05
C LEU A 114 -7.95 -3.18 -15.60
N GLY A 115 -8.28 -4.17 -14.78
CA GLY A 115 -8.15 -5.60 -15.10
C GLY A 115 -6.72 -6.15 -14.99
N ALA A 116 -5.71 -5.32 -14.72
CA ALA A 116 -4.35 -5.81 -14.51
C ALA A 116 -4.20 -6.43 -13.12
N LEU A 117 -3.49 -7.57 -13.05
CA LEU A 117 -3.03 -8.15 -11.80
C LEU A 117 -1.80 -7.37 -11.32
N VAL A 118 -1.88 -6.77 -10.14
CA VAL A 118 -0.82 -5.93 -9.58
C VAL A 118 -0.44 -6.35 -8.18
N ARG A 119 0.87 -6.33 -7.89
CA ARG A 119 1.40 -6.37 -6.53
C ARG A 119 1.64 -4.95 -6.07
N VAL A 120 1.03 -4.57 -4.95
CA VAL A 120 1.15 -3.25 -4.36
C VAL A 120 1.84 -3.34 -3.00
N ARG A 121 2.86 -2.51 -2.81
CA ARG A 121 3.55 -2.34 -1.52
C ARG A 121 3.45 -0.90 -1.08
N GLY A 122 3.21 -0.69 0.20
CA GLY A 122 3.19 0.67 0.72
C GLY A 122 2.93 0.79 2.21
N ARG A 123 2.79 2.04 2.63
CA ARG A 123 2.42 2.40 3.99
C ARG A 123 0.92 2.27 4.15
N VAL A 124 0.48 1.60 5.21
CA VAL A 124 -0.94 1.51 5.53
C VAL A 124 -1.32 2.70 6.40
N GLY A 125 -2.47 3.30 6.13
CA GLY A 125 -3.00 4.40 6.91
C GLY A 125 -4.52 4.50 6.78
N VAL A 126 -5.11 5.45 7.49
CA VAL A 126 -6.55 5.73 7.42
C VAL A 126 -6.77 7.10 6.81
N TYR A 127 -7.69 7.17 5.85
CA TYR A 127 -8.13 8.42 5.25
C TYR A 127 -9.66 8.45 5.23
N ARG A 128 -10.23 9.52 5.79
CA ARG A 128 -11.70 9.69 5.94
C ARG A 128 -12.39 8.45 6.55
N GLY A 129 -11.73 7.79 7.51
CA GLY A 129 -12.25 6.62 8.21
C GLY A 129 -12.04 5.29 7.49
N ALA A 130 -11.51 5.26 6.26
CA ALA A 130 -11.23 4.03 5.53
C ALA A 130 -9.72 3.70 5.56
N VAL A 131 -9.38 2.42 5.73
CA VAL A 131 -8.01 1.93 5.60
C VAL A 131 -7.60 1.98 4.13
N GLN A 132 -6.39 2.45 3.85
CA GLN A 132 -5.82 2.52 2.51
C GLN A 132 -4.30 2.29 2.53
N ILE A 133 -3.75 1.91 1.37
CA ILE A 133 -2.30 1.82 1.14
C ILE A 133 -1.84 3.08 0.39
N THR A 134 -0.92 3.84 1.00
CA THR A 134 -0.11 4.81 0.28
C THR A 134 1.03 4.09 -0.41
N VAL A 135 0.95 3.99 -1.73
CA VAL A 135 1.80 3.16 -2.59
C VAL A 135 3.24 3.68 -2.56
N ALA A 136 4.17 2.78 -2.22
CA ALA A 136 5.60 2.99 -2.39
C ALA A 136 6.10 2.31 -3.68
N ASP A 137 5.51 1.16 -4.02
CA ASP A 137 5.87 0.40 -5.21
C ASP A 137 4.66 -0.39 -5.76
N VAL A 138 4.61 -0.53 -7.07
CA VAL A 138 3.57 -1.31 -7.76
C VAL A 138 4.16 -1.99 -8.98
N VAL A 139 3.91 -3.30 -9.10
CA VAL A 139 4.44 -4.15 -10.17
C VAL A 139 3.29 -4.92 -10.79
N VAL A 140 3.24 -4.96 -12.13
CA VAL A 140 2.29 -5.82 -12.86
C VAL A 140 2.81 -7.25 -12.85
N GLU A 141 2.02 -8.15 -12.29
CA GLU A 141 2.35 -9.57 -12.21
C GLU A 141 1.92 -10.28 -13.49
N ARG A 142 2.82 -11.13 -14.01
CA ARG A 142 2.59 -11.88 -15.26
C ARG A 142 2.51 -13.38 -15.04
N ASP A 143 2.97 -13.87 -13.89
CA ASP A 143 2.84 -15.27 -13.53
C ASP A 143 1.37 -15.57 -13.18
N PRO A 144 0.69 -16.48 -13.91
CA PRO A 144 -0.69 -16.84 -13.62
C PRO A 144 -0.87 -17.42 -12.21
N ASN A 145 0.20 -17.94 -11.60
CA ASN A 145 0.14 -18.51 -10.25
C ASN A 145 0.40 -17.46 -9.15
N ALA A 146 0.75 -16.21 -9.49
CA ALA A 146 1.16 -15.22 -8.51
C ALA A 146 0.10 -14.95 -7.44
N GLU A 147 -1.17 -14.98 -7.82
CA GLU A 147 -2.31 -14.76 -6.92
C GLU A 147 -2.47 -15.89 -5.91
N VAL A 148 -2.52 -17.15 -6.38
CA VAL A 148 -2.65 -18.30 -5.49
C VAL A 148 -1.44 -18.45 -4.57
N LEU A 149 -0.23 -18.19 -5.07
CA LEU A 149 0.99 -18.23 -4.25
C LEU A 149 0.97 -17.12 -3.18
N HIS A 150 0.52 -15.91 -3.52
CA HIS A 150 0.37 -14.83 -2.55
C HIS A 150 -0.67 -15.17 -1.48
N TRP A 151 -1.82 -15.74 -1.87
CA TRP A 151 -2.84 -16.21 -0.94
C TRP A 151 -2.28 -17.24 0.05
N LEU A 152 -1.54 -18.25 -0.44
CA LEU A 152 -0.91 -19.26 0.40
C LEU A 152 0.08 -18.64 1.41
N ASP A 153 0.88 -17.67 0.97
CA ASP A 153 1.77 -16.92 1.85
C ASP A 153 1.00 -16.14 2.92
N CYS A 154 -0.06 -15.42 2.53
CA CYS A 154 -0.90 -14.66 3.46
C CYS A 154 -1.52 -15.58 4.53
N ILE A 155 -2.11 -16.71 4.12
CA ILE A 155 -2.74 -17.69 5.02
C ILE A 155 -1.70 -18.31 5.97
N ARG A 156 -0.53 -18.69 5.44
CA ARG A 156 0.56 -19.23 6.24
C ARG A 156 1.05 -18.21 7.27
N LEU A 157 1.29 -16.97 6.85
CA LEU A 157 1.74 -15.90 7.74
C LEU A 157 0.67 -15.55 8.79
N ALA A 158 -0.60 -15.58 8.40
CA ALA A 158 -1.72 -15.37 9.27
C ALA A 158 -1.76 -16.43 10.39
N ARG A 159 -1.59 -17.71 10.05
CA ARG A 159 -1.57 -18.81 11.01
C ARG A 159 -0.31 -18.81 11.88
N ASP A 160 0.86 -18.63 11.28
CA ASP A 160 2.14 -18.89 11.94
C ASP A 160 2.66 -17.65 12.71
N TYR A 161 2.27 -16.43 12.30
CA TYR A 161 2.82 -15.18 12.84
C TYR A 161 1.78 -14.15 13.25
N TYR A 162 0.62 -14.06 12.59
CA TYR A 162 -0.38 -13.02 12.91
C TYR A 162 -1.46 -13.49 13.89
N ASP A 163 -1.58 -14.80 14.12
CA ASP A 163 -2.56 -15.47 14.99
C ASP A 163 -4.01 -15.27 14.55
N VAL A 164 -4.27 -15.60 13.28
CA VAL A 164 -5.60 -15.54 12.68
C VAL A 164 -6.16 -16.96 12.61
N ALA A 165 -7.36 -17.14 13.15
CA ALA A 165 -8.20 -18.33 13.02
C ALA A 165 -9.55 -17.89 12.45
#